data_AF-A0A9X6X349-F1
#
_entry.id   AF-A0A9X6X349-F1
#
_cell.length_a   1.000
_cell.length_b   1.000
_cell.length_c   1.000
_cell.angle_alpha   90.00
_cell.angle_beta   90.00
_cell.angle_gamma   90.00
#
_symmetry.space_group_name_H-M   'P 1'
#
loop_
_entity.id
_entity.type
_entity.pdbx_description
1 polymer ?
#
loop_
_entity_poly.entity_id
_entity_poly.type
_entity_poly.pdbx_seq_one_letter_code
_entity_poly.pdbx_strand_id
1 'polypeptide(L)' 'MCVFDVHYQIDGIKYKKSYLLALPEDGFQLRNNIQHVLYQDHQQAVTILSTDLEELFLEEG' A
#
# COMPACT_ATOMS: atom_id res chain seq x y z
N MET A 1 -5.34 4.32 15.74
CA MET A 1 -5.79 4.49 14.34
C MET A 1 -4.57 4.87 13.53
N CYS A 2 -4.17 4.01 12.60
CA CYS A 2 -3.06 4.25 11.68
C CYS A 2 -3.64 4.58 10.31
N VAL A 3 -2.99 5.47 9.57
CA VAL A 3 -3.31 5.72 8.16
C VAL A 3 -2.24 5.05 7.33
N PHE A 4 -2.65 4.20 6.40
CA PHE A 4 -1.75 3.57 5.44
C PHE A 4 -1.98 4.21 4.07
N ASP A 5 -1.05 5.07 3.70
CA ASP A 5 -1.06 5.75 2.40
C ASP A 5 -0.37 4.90 1.35
N VAL A 6 -1.06 4.69 0.23
CA VAL A 6 -0.59 3.88 -0.90
C VAL A 6 -0.55 4.75 -2.14
N HIS A 7 0.65 4.87 -2.70
CA HIS A 7 0.89 5.54 -3.97
C HIS A 7 1.08 4.46 -5.03
N TYR A 8 0.25 4.47 -6.06
CA TYR A 8 0.28 3.46 -7.11
C TYR A 8 0.03 4.11 -8.47
N GLN A 9 0.30 3.37 -9.53
CA GLN A 9 -0.01 3.79 -10.90
C GLN A 9 -0.73 2.69 -11.69
N ILE A 10 -1.59 3.13 -12.60
CA ILE A 10 -2.32 2.31 -13.56
C ILE A 10 -2.19 3.02 -14.91
N ASP A 11 -1.71 2.33 -15.94
CA ASP A 11 -1.55 2.88 -17.29
C ASP A 11 -0.82 4.25 -17.33
N GLY A 12 0.18 4.44 -16.46
CA GLY A 12 0.95 5.67 -16.35
C GLY A 12 0.27 6.81 -15.57
N ILE A 13 -0.97 6.63 -15.14
CA ILE A 13 -1.69 7.57 -14.28
C ILE A 13 -1.39 7.24 -12.81
N LYS A 14 -0.96 8.24 -12.05
CA LYS A 14 -0.64 8.10 -10.63
C LYS A 14 -1.88 8.34 -9.77
N TYR A 15 -2.09 7.45 -8.81
CA TYR A 15 -3.17 7.50 -7.85
C TYR A 15 -2.61 7.42 -6.43
N LYS A 16 -3.37 7.98 -5.49
CA LYS A 16 -3.12 7.88 -4.05
C LYS A 16 -4.39 7.36 -3.38
N LYS A 17 -4.26 6.33 -2.54
CA LYS A 17 -5.36 5.80 -1.73
C LYS A 17 -4.91 5.64 -0.29
N SER A 18 -5.68 6.21 0.62
CA SER A 18 -5.43 6.20 2.06
C SER A 18 -6.36 5.19 2.73
N TYR A 19 -5.81 4.27 3.51
CA TYR A 19 -6.55 3.27 4.25
C TYR A 19 -6.52 3.60 5.74
N LEU A 20 -7.69 3.67 6.35
CA LEU A 20 -7.83 3.87 7.79
C LEU A 20 -7.77 2.51 8.48
N LEU A 21 -6.72 2.27 9.25
CA LEU A 21 -6.47 1.02 9.95
C LEU A 21 -6.83 1.14 11.43
N ALA A 22 -7.47 0.10 11.94
CA ALA A 22 -7.76 -0.02 13.37
C ALA A 22 -6.46 -0.25 14.16
N LEU A 23 -5.62 -1.19 13.71
CA LEU A 23 -4.34 -1.54 14.31
C LEU A 23 -3.19 -1.40 13.29
N PRO A 24 -1.94 -1.17 13.74
CA PRO A 24 -0.77 -1.12 12.87
C PRO A 24 -0.48 -2.48 12.19
N GLU A 25 -0.80 -3.60 12.84
CA GLU A 25 -0.63 -4.95 12.30
C GLU A 25 -1.46 -5.19 11.03
N ASP A 26 -2.66 -4.59 10.96
CA ASP A 26 -3.51 -4.61 9.75
C ASP A 26 -2.79 -3.96 8.55
N GLY A 27 -1.90 -2.99 8.80
CA GLY A 27 -1.14 -2.30 7.75
C GLY A 27 -0.10 -3.18 7.09
N PHE A 28 0.55 -4.08 7.84
CA PHE A 28 1.49 -5.05 7.29
C PHE A 28 0.78 -6.10 6.43
N GLN A 29 -0.36 -6.62 6.91
CA GLN A 29 -1.17 -7.55 6.14
C GLN A 29 -1.74 -6.89 4.88
N LEU A 30 -2.22 -5.66 5.00
CA LEU A 30 -2.71 -4.89 3.87
C LEU A 30 -1.59 -4.62 2.86
N ARG A 31 -0.38 -4.24 3.29
CA ARG A 31 0.77 -4.05 2.39
C ARG A 31 1.07 -5.29 1.55
N ASN A 32 1.06 -6.48 2.15
CA ASN A 32 1.28 -7.73 1.39
C ASN A 32 0.18 -8.00 0.37
N ASN A 33 -1.06 -7.61 0.66
CA ASN A 33 -2.21 -7.86 -0.20
C ASN A 33 -2.63 -6.64 -1.04
N ILE A 34 -1.96 -5.49 -0.91
CA ILE A 34 -2.45 -4.20 -1.44
C ILE A 34 -2.54 -4.21 -2.95
N GLN A 35 -1.59 -4.87 -3.62
CA GLN A 35 -1.59 -5.02 -5.06
C GLN A 35 -2.79 -5.85 -5.53
N HIS A 36 -3.15 -6.90 -4.77
CA HIS A 36 -4.35 -7.70 -5.07
C HIS A 36 -5.63 -6.91 -4.82
N VAL A 37 -5.71 -6.20 -3.70
CA VAL A 37 -6.85 -5.33 -3.36
C VAL A 37 -7.08 -4.27 -4.44
N LEU A 38 -6.03 -3.58 -4.86
CA LEU A 38 -6.11 -2.57 -5.90
C LEU A 38 -6.39 -3.18 -7.28
N TYR A 39 -5.88 -4.38 -7.58
CA TYR A 39 -6.24 -5.10 -8.80
C TYR A 39 -7.73 -5.43 -8.83
N GLN A 40 -8.32 -5.89 -7.71
CA GLN A 40 -9.74 -6.15 -7.61
C GLN A 40 -10.59 -4.86 -7.75
N ASP A 41 -10.11 -3.75 -7.18
CA ASP A 41 -10.78 -2.44 -7.21
C ASP A 41 -10.82 -1.86 -8.65
N HIS A 42 -9.71 -1.93 -9.38
CA HIS A 42 -9.56 -1.32 -10.71
C HIS A 42 -9.77 -2.30 -11.86
N GLN A 43 -9.84 -3.61 -11.58
CA GLN A 43 -9.83 -4.70 -12.56
C GLN A 43 -8.65 -4.62 -13.54
N GLN A 44 -7.54 -4.00 -13.12
CA GLN A 44 -6.39 -3.65 -13.95
C GLN A 44 -5.08 -3.85 -13.20
N ALA A 45 -4.00 -4.07 -13.95
CA ALA A 45 -2.67 -4.21 -13.40
C ALA A 45 -2.24 -2.92 -12.71
N VAL A 46 -1.91 -3.03 -11.43
CA VAL A 46 -1.47 -1.92 -10.58
C VAL A 46 0.01 -2.07 -10.27
N THR A 47 0.76 -1.00 -10.41
CA THR A 47 2.15 -0.92 -9.96
C THR A 47 2.19 -0.07 -8.69
N ILE A 48 2.60 -0.66 -7.58
CA ILE A 48 2.81 0.09 -6.33
C ILE A 48 4.10 0.91 -6.49
N LEU A 49 4.00 2.21 -6.23
CA LEU A 49 5.13 3.13 -6.28
C LEU A 49 5.78 3.26 -4.90
N SER A 50 4.96 3.49 -3.88
CA SER A 50 5.43 3.68 -2.50
C SER A 50 4.28 3.50 -1.52
N THR A 51 4.61 3.16 -0.28
CA THR A 51 3.67 3.06 0.84
C THR A 51 4.24 3.77 2.06
N ASP A 52 3.37 4.37 2.87
CA ASP A 52 3.75 5.12 4.08
C ASP A 52 4.16 4.21 5.25
N LEU A 53 3.87 2.90 5.16
CA LEU A 53 4.57 1.92 5.99
C LEU A 53 6.04 1.92 5.54
N GLU A 54 6.89 2.63 6.28
CA GLU A 54 8.33 2.47 6.17
C GLU A 54 8.65 0.98 6.28
N GLU A 55 9.41 0.46 5.32
CA GLU A 55 10.16 -0.75 5.58
C GLU A 55 11.05 -0.42 6.77
N LEU A 56 10.73 -0.99 7.94
CA LEU A 56 11.70 -1.15 9.01
C LEU A 56 12.80 -2.06 8.45
N PHE A 57 13.64 -1.53 7.56
CA PHE A 57 14.98 -2.02 7.36
C PHE A 57 15.64 -1.75 8.70
N LEU A 58 15.64 -2.78 9.57
CA LEU A 58 16.67 -2.91 10.56
C LEU A 58 17.99 -2.93 9.78
N GLU A 59 18.60 -1.76 9.63
CA GLU A 59 20.03 -1.66 9.37
C GLU A 59 20.70 -2.30 10.60
N GLU A 60 20.88 -3.62 10.57
CA GLU A 60 21.83 -4.29 11.44
C GLU A 60 23.22 -3.81 11.01
N GLY A 61 23.77 -2.89 11.79
CA GLY A 61 25.12 -2.33 11.63
C GLY A 61 26.25 -3.31 11.97
#